data_AF-A0A5M4FH14-F1
#
_entry.id   AF-A0A5M4FH14-F1
#
_cell.length_a   1.000
_cell.length_b   1.000
_cell.length_c   1.000
_cell.angle_alpha   90.00
_cell.angle_beta   90.00
_cell.angle_gamma   90.00
#
_symmetry.space_group_name_H-M   'P 1'
#
loop_
_entity.id
_entity.type
_entity.pdbx_description
1 polymer ?
#
loop_
_entity_poly.entity_id
_entity_poly.type
_entity_poly.pdbx_seq_one_letter_code
_entity_poly.pdbx_strand_id
1 'polypeptide(L)'
;MKRTAAVLITTIVAITTLSGCGGGDPYCDAVDKHKDSLNTFGETRTDAAYVTYAKLLTDISKDAPASIKADWTALATATTGIVDAQKKAGIKLEEMKDKAKLKKLDTNQLKEINTAYQKFNGTTKQRNAVVKNVKQECKIKLS
;
A
#
# COMPACT_ATOMS: atom_id res chain seq x y z
N MET A 1 -51.62 6.63 24.50
CA MET A 1 -50.21 6.66 24.95
C MET A 1 -49.75 5.27 25.29
N LYS A 2 -48.94 4.60 24.45
CA LYS A 2 -47.89 3.62 24.84
C LYS A 2 -46.89 3.55 23.69
N ARG A 3 -45.74 4.19 23.86
CA ARG A 3 -44.58 4.11 22.96
C ARG A 3 -43.77 2.89 23.38
N THR A 4 -43.72 1.86 22.56
CA THR A 4 -42.77 0.76 22.71
C THR A 4 -41.54 1.07 21.86
N ALA A 5 -40.51 1.61 22.52
CA ALA A 5 -39.18 1.78 21.95
C ALA A 5 -38.50 0.40 21.91
N ALA A 6 -38.22 -0.10 20.71
CA ALA A 6 -37.36 -1.27 20.51
C ALA A 6 -35.91 -0.80 20.64
N VAL A 7 -35.26 -1.18 21.74
CA VAL A 7 -33.82 -1.02 21.94
C VAL A 7 -33.12 -2.10 21.10
N LEU A 8 -32.57 -1.70 19.96
CA LEU A 8 -31.65 -2.51 19.17
C LEU A 8 -30.32 -2.57 19.92
N ILE A 9 -30.10 -3.66 20.65
CA ILE A 9 -28.80 -4.01 21.22
C ILE A 9 -27.94 -4.53 20.06
N THR A 10 -27.10 -3.66 19.50
CA THR A 10 -26.07 -4.06 18.55
C THR A 10 -24.99 -4.82 19.30
N THR A 11 -25.06 -6.15 19.24
CA THR A 11 -24.02 -7.04 19.72
C THR A 11 -22.75 -6.77 18.92
N ILE A 12 -21.80 -6.05 19.52
CA ILE A 12 -20.43 -5.97 19.01
C ILE A 12 -19.87 -7.38 19.12
N VAL A 13 -19.81 -8.08 17.99
CA VAL A 13 -19.05 -9.32 17.87
C VAL A 13 -17.58 -8.92 17.97
N ALA A 14 -17.08 -8.87 19.20
CA ALA A 14 -15.66 -8.94 19.46
C ALA A 14 -15.24 -10.34 19.01
N ILE A 15 -14.74 -10.44 17.77
CA ILE A 15 -14.05 -11.63 17.29
C ILE A 15 -12.76 -11.68 18.13
N THR A 16 -12.85 -12.31 19.29
CA THR A 16 -11.70 -12.82 20.02
C THR A 16 -11.14 -13.92 19.14
N THR A 17 -10.26 -13.58 18.21
CA THR A 17 -9.45 -14.58 17.52
C THR A 17 -8.63 -15.28 18.60
N LEU A 18 -9.04 -16.51 18.87
CA LEU A 18 -8.30 -17.49 19.66
C LEU A 18 -6.83 -17.40 19.27
N SER A 19 -6.01 -16.97 20.22
CA SER A 19 -4.57 -17.20 20.25
C SER A 19 -4.36 -18.71 20.46
N GLY A 20 -4.58 -19.47 19.39
CA GLY A 20 -4.26 -20.89 19.30
C GLY A 20 -2.76 -21.05 19.09
N CYS A 21 -2.13 -21.83 19.95
CA CYS A 21 -0.73 -22.22 19.98
C CYS A 21 -0.04 -22.37 18.61
N GLY A 22 1.05 -21.62 18.40
CA GLY A 22 2.21 -22.11 17.65
C GLY A 22 2.33 -21.80 16.16
N GLY A 23 1.49 -20.94 15.58
CA GLY A 23 1.67 -20.40 14.23
C GLY A 23 1.36 -18.91 14.22
N GLY A 24 2.28 -18.08 13.71
CA GLY A 24 2.10 -16.63 13.62
C GLY A 24 0.87 -16.24 12.79
N ASP A 25 0.38 -15.02 12.97
CA ASP A 25 -0.62 -14.44 12.09
C ASP A 25 0.03 -14.21 10.71
N PRO A 26 -0.45 -14.85 9.62
CA PRO A 26 0.23 -14.79 8.32
C PRO A 26 0.39 -13.38 7.77
N TYR A 27 -0.56 -12.49 8.08
CA TYR A 27 -0.47 -11.09 7.70
C TYR A 27 0.64 -10.38 8.46
N CYS A 28 0.69 -10.55 9.78
CA CYS A 28 1.74 -9.95 10.60
C CYS A 28 3.13 -10.51 10.31
N ASP A 29 3.24 -11.81 10.00
CA ASP A 29 4.48 -12.44 9.56
C ASP A 29 4.95 -11.86 8.21
N ALA A 30 4.03 -11.65 7.27
CA ALA A 30 4.33 -11.02 5.99
C ALA A 30 4.78 -9.55 6.17
N VAL A 31 4.15 -8.81 7.08
CA VAL A 31 4.55 -7.44 7.41
C VAL A 31 5.91 -7.40 8.08
N ASP A 32 6.18 -8.26 9.06
CA ASP A 32 7.46 -8.30 9.77
C ASP A 32 8.61 -8.65 8.82
N LYS A 33 8.41 -9.65 7.96
CA LYS A 33 9.35 -10.03 6.89
C LYS A 33 9.76 -8.86 5.99
N HIS A 34 8.86 -7.89 5.78
CA HIS A 34 9.09 -6.76 4.87
C HIS A 34 9.27 -5.42 5.58
N LYS A 35 9.32 -5.40 6.91
CA LYS A 35 9.37 -4.21 7.78
C LYS A 35 10.45 -3.21 7.36
N ASP A 36 11.67 -3.66 7.11
CA ASP A 36 12.78 -2.74 6.81
C ASP A 36 12.59 -2.06 5.44
N SER A 37 12.09 -2.80 4.45
CA SER A 37 11.71 -2.25 3.15
C SER A 37 10.50 -1.31 3.22
N LEU A 38 9.57 -1.56 4.14
CA LEU A 38 8.42 -0.67 4.39
C LEU A 38 8.86 0.64 5.05
N ASN A 39 9.80 0.60 5.99
CA ASN A 39 10.33 1.79 6.66
C ASN A 39 11.21 2.66 5.75
N THR A 40 11.86 2.05 4.76
CA THR A 40 12.70 2.74 3.76
C THR A 40 11.97 2.98 2.44
N PHE A 41 10.65 2.82 2.43
CA PHE A 41 9.84 2.87 1.21
C PHE A 41 9.96 4.22 0.51
N GLY A 42 10.40 4.20 -0.75
CA GLY A 42 10.53 5.40 -1.57
C GLY A 42 11.79 6.24 -1.32
N GLU A 43 12.67 5.83 -0.39
CA GLU A 43 14.00 6.43 -0.23
C GLU A 43 14.87 6.13 -1.46
N THR A 44 14.87 4.87 -1.91
CA THR A 44 15.51 4.47 -3.16
C THR A 44 14.55 4.63 -4.33
N ARG A 45 14.85 5.56 -5.23
CA ARG A 45 14.00 5.92 -6.38
C ARG A 45 14.56 5.36 -7.68
N THR A 46 14.53 4.04 -7.81
CA THR A 46 14.92 3.31 -9.02
C THR A 46 13.77 2.40 -9.47
N ASP A 47 13.76 2.02 -10.76
CA ASP A 47 12.77 1.07 -11.28
C ASP A 47 12.78 -0.23 -10.48
N ALA A 48 13.99 -0.76 -10.22
CA ALA A 48 14.17 -2.00 -9.48
C ALA A 48 13.61 -1.92 -8.05
N ALA A 49 13.84 -0.80 -7.34
CA ALA A 49 13.30 -0.60 -6.01
C ALA A 49 11.77 -0.54 -6.04
N TYR A 50 11.19 0.22 -6.97
CA TYR A 50 9.74 0.35 -7.09
C TYR A 50 9.05 -0.96 -7.51
N VAL A 51 9.69 -1.79 -8.33
CA VAL A 51 9.21 -3.15 -8.62
C VAL A 51 9.22 -4.02 -7.36
N THR A 52 10.29 -3.98 -6.56
CA THR A 52 10.35 -4.69 -5.28
C THR A 52 9.29 -4.21 -4.30
N TYR A 53 9.09 -2.89 -4.22
CA TYR A 53 8.05 -2.27 -3.39
C TYR A 53 6.64 -2.67 -3.84
N ALA A 54 6.34 -2.67 -5.14
CA ALA A 54 5.04 -3.15 -5.62
C ALA A 54 4.82 -4.63 -5.28
N LYS A 55 5.87 -5.46 -5.40
CA LYS A 55 5.81 -6.89 -5.09
C LYS A 55 5.55 -7.13 -3.61
N LEU A 56 6.29 -6.49 -2.69
CA LEU A 56 6.08 -6.70 -1.25
C LEU A 56 4.69 -6.25 -0.81
N LEU A 57 4.18 -5.14 -1.36
CA LEU A 57 2.82 -4.66 -1.06
C LEU A 57 1.77 -5.67 -1.54
N THR A 58 2.01 -6.27 -2.71
CA THR A 58 1.16 -7.34 -3.25
C THR A 58 1.23 -8.59 -2.36
N ASP A 59 2.42 -8.98 -1.92
CA ASP A 59 2.61 -10.16 -1.07
C ASP A 59 1.88 -9.99 0.28
N ILE A 60 2.03 -8.85 0.94
CA ILE A 60 1.29 -8.53 2.18
C ILE A 60 -0.23 -8.56 1.96
N SER A 61 -0.71 -8.03 0.81
CA SER A 61 -2.15 -7.97 0.52
C SER A 61 -2.81 -9.35 0.40
N LYS A 62 -2.05 -10.41 0.10
CA LYS A 62 -2.60 -11.77 -0.06
C LYS A 62 -3.17 -12.26 1.26
N ASP A 63 -2.41 -12.07 2.33
CA ASP A 63 -2.69 -12.54 3.69
C ASP A 63 -3.44 -11.49 4.53
N ALA A 64 -3.47 -10.23 4.09
CA ALA A 64 -4.14 -9.14 4.79
C ALA A 64 -5.64 -9.41 5.08
N PRO A 65 -6.12 -9.06 6.29
CA PRO A 65 -7.54 -9.09 6.62
C PRO A 65 -8.38 -8.26 5.63
N ALA A 66 -9.63 -8.69 5.40
CA ALA A 66 -10.53 -8.03 4.44
C ALA A 66 -10.71 -6.52 4.69
N SER A 67 -10.63 -6.08 5.94
CA SER A 67 -10.74 -4.67 6.35
C SER A 67 -9.59 -3.77 5.87
N ILE A 68 -8.40 -4.33 5.59
CA ILE A 68 -7.21 -3.57 5.18
C ILE A 68 -6.61 -4.02 3.84
N LYS A 69 -7.04 -5.18 3.32
CA LYS A 69 -6.57 -5.75 2.04
C LYS A 69 -6.70 -4.80 0.85
N ALA A 70 -7.80 -4.04 0.79
CA ALA A 70 -8.03 -3.06 -0.27
C ALA A 70 -7.00 -1.93 -0.25
N ASP A 71 -6.57 -1.49 0.94
CA ASP A 71 -5.57 -0.43 1.08
C ASP A 71 -4.19 -0.92 0.63
N TRP A 72 -3.77 -2.12 1.04
CA TRP A 72 -2.53 -2.74 0.54
C TRP A 72 -2.53 -2.90 -0.99
N THR A 73 -3.65 -3.38 -1.53
CA THR A 73 -3.81 -3.57 -2.98
C THR A 73 -3.74 -2.23 -3.74
N ALA A 74 -4.35 -1.18 -3.20
CA ALA A 74 -4.30 0.15 -3.79
C ALA A 74 -2.87 0.71 -3.80
N LEU A 75 -2.10 0.50 -2.72
CA LEU A 75 -0.68 0.89 -2.66
C LEU A 75 0.16 0.12 -3.69
N ALA A 76 -0.02 -1.20 -3.78
CA ALA A 76 0.67 -2.03 -4.76
C ALA A 76 0.38 -1.54 -6.19
N THR A 77 -0.91 -1.36 -6.51
CA THR A 77 -1.38 -0.91 -7.83
C THR A 77 -0.80 0.46 -8.19
N ALA A 78 -0.82 1.41 -7.25
CA ALA A 78 -0.29 2.74 -7.51
C ALA A 78 1.24 2.73 -7.72
N THR A 79 1.95 1.87 -6.99
CA THR A 79 3.41 1.71 -7.12
C THR A 79 3.77 1.07 -8.46
N THR A 80 3.06 0.01 -8.87
CA THR A 80 3.20 -0.60 -10.21
C THR A 80 2.90 0.42 -11.31
N GLY A 81 1.86 1.23 -11.15
CA GLY A 81 1.47 2.23 -12.14
C GLY A 81 2.56 3.26 -12.45
N ILE A 82 3.42 3.59 -11.47
CA ILE A 82 4.60 4.44 -11.70
C ILE A 82 5.58 3.75 -12.65
N VAL A 83 5.96 2.52 -12.32
CA VAL A 83 6.93 1.72 -13.11
C VAL A 83 6.41 1.52 -14.54
N ASP A 84 5.14 1.17 -14.69
CA ASP A 84 4.54 0.92 -16.00
C ASP A 84 4.48 2.18 -16.88
N ALA A 85 4.10 3.32 -16.30
CA ALA A 85 4.03 4.59 -17.04
C ALA A 85 5.42 4.99 -17.54
N GLN A 86 6.44 4.81 -16.72
CA GLN A 86 7.82 5.14 -17.06
C GLN A 86 8.41 4.18 -18.09
N LYS A 87 8.18 2.88 -17.92
CA LYS A 87 8.54 1.86 -18.92
C LYS A 87 7.91 2.15 -20.28
N LYS A 88 6.62 2.51 -20.30
CA LYS A 88 5.91 2.88 -21.54
C LYS A 88 6.46 4.14 -22.20
N ALA A 89 6.88 5.12 -21.38
CA ALA A 89 7.54 6.33 -21.86
C ALA A 89 9.02 6.12 -22.24
N GLY A 90 9.60 4.94 -21.96
CA GLY A 90 11.02 4.65 -22.25
C GLY A 90 12.00 5.43 -21.37
N ILE A 91 11.60 5.80 -20.15
CA ILE A 91 12.45 6.49 -19.17
C ILE A 91 12.44 5.72 -17.84
N LYS A 92 13.56 5.70 -17.12
CA LYS A 92 13.64 5.07 -15.78
C LYS A 92 13.37 6.07 -14.65
N LEU A 93 12.98 5.60 -13.47
CA LEU A 93 12.87 6.39 -12.23
C LEU A 93 14.12 7.19 -11.92
N GLU A 94 15.29 6.56 -11.96
CA GLU A 94 16.56 7.23 -11.67
C GLU A 94 16.92 8.31 -12.70
N GLU A 95 16.27 8.29 -13.88
CA GLU A 95 16.47 9.24 -14.97
C GLU A 95 15.50 10.42 -14.92
N MET A 96 14.52 10.42 -14.01
CA MET A 96 13.53 11.51 -13.88
C MET A 96 14.13 12.85 -13.46
N LYS A 97 15.41 12.90 -13.07
CA LYS A 97 16.15 14.13 -12.80
C LYS A 97 16.94 14.64 -14.02
N ASP A 98 17.08 13.82 -15.05
CA ASP A 98 17.81 14.16 -16.28
C ASP A 98 16.90 14.97 -17.23
N LYS A 99 17.10 16.29 -17.22
CA LYS A 99 16.36 17.22 -18.08
C LYS A 99 16.52 16.92 -19.57
N ALA A 100 17.68 16.39 -20.00
CA ALA A 100 17.93 16.09 -21.41
C ALA A 100 17.12 14.87 -21.86
N LYS A 101 16.95 13.86 -20.99
CA LYS A 101 16.07 12.72 -21.25
C LYS A 101 14.60 13.12 -21.21
N LEU A 102 14.18 13.91 -20.22
CA LEU A 102 12.80 14.38 -20.12
C LEU A 102 12.35 15.21 -21.34
N LYS A 103 13.24 16.01 -21.93
CA LYS A 103 12.94 16.78 -23.16
C LYS A 103 12.65 15.92 -24.38
N LYS A 104 13.02 14.64 -24.37
CA LYS A 104 12.74 13.70 -25.47
C LYS A 104 11.35 13.07 -25.37
N LEU A 105 10.68 13.22 -24.22
CA LEU A 105 9.34 12.69 -24.01
C LEU A 105 8.31 13.61 -24.65
N ASP A 106 7.31 13.03 -25.30
CA ASP A 106 6.18 13.77 -25.83
C ASP A 106 5.16 14.14 -24.72
N THR A 107 4.22 15.01 -25.06
CA THR A 107 3.19 15.51 -24.15
C THR A 107 2.32 14.39 -23.57
N ASN A 108 2.02 13.34 -24.35
CA ASN A 108 1.19 12.22 -23.90
C ASN A 108 1.97 11.36 -22.89
N GLN A 109 3.24 11.06 -23.17
CA GLN A 109 4.13 10.34 -22.24
C GLN A 109 4.27 11.09 -20.91
N LEU A 110 4.51 12.40 -20.96
CA LEU A 110 4.58 13.24 -19.76
C LEU A 110 3.26 13.24 -18.98
N LYS A 111 2.12 13.31 -19.67
CA LYS A 111 0.80 13.26 -19.05
C LYS A 111 0.52 11.92 -18.37
N GLU A 112 0.89 10.81 -19.01
CA GLU A 112 0.73 9.46 -18.44
C GLU A 112 1.58 9.29 -17.18
N ILE A 113 2.85 9.70 -17.23
CA ILE A 113 3.74 9.70 -16.07
C ILE A 113 3.14 10.54 -14.94
N ASN A 114 2.74 11.79 -15.23
CA ASN A 114 2.15 12.68 -14.23
C ASN A 114 0.88 12.09 -13.60
N THR A 115 0.04 11.43 -14.39
CA THR A 115 -1.18 10.76 -13.91
C THR A 115 -0.83 9.62 -12.94
N ALA A 116 0.21 8.83 -13.25
CA ALA A 116 0.67 7.76 -12.36
C ALA A 116 1.18 8.32 -11.02
N TYR A 117 2.01 9.37 -11.05
CA TYR A 117 2.49 10.03 -9.84
C TYR A 117 1.35 10.66 -9.03
N GLN A 118 0.36 11.27 -9.68
CA GLN A 118 -0.82 11.82 -9.00
C GLN A 118 -1.62 10.72 -8.28
N LYS A 119 -1.85 9.57 -8.93
CA LYS A 119 -2.51 8.42 -8.31
C LYS A 119 -1.75 7.93 -7.08
N PHE A 120 -0.44 7.76 -7.19
CA PHE A 120 0.41 7.35 -6.07
C PHE A 120 0.43 8.38 -4.93
N ASN A 121 0.53 9.67 -5.25
CA ASN A 121 0.48 10.73 -4.24
C ASN A 121 -0.89 10.76 -3.54
N GLY A 122 -1.96 10.42 -4.27
CA GLY A 122 -3.32 10.30 -3.76
C GLY A 122 -3.55 9.18 -2.74
N THR A 123 -2.61 8.23 -2.57
CA THR A 123 -2.79 7.09 -1.65
C THR A 123 -2.49 7.39 -0.17
N THR A 124 -2.43 8.66 0.23
CA THR A 124 -2.12 9.05 1.62
C THR A 124 -3.07 8.42 2.65
N LYS A 125 -4.37 8.32 2.34
CA LYS A 125 -5.33 7.70 3.25
C LYS A 125 -5.03 6.22 3.47
N GLN A 126 -4.70 5.50 2.40
CA GLN A 126 -4.35 4.09 2.41
C GLN A 126 -3.04 3.86 3.16
N ARG A 127 -2.00 4.69 2.92
CA ARG A 127 -0.74 4.66 3.69
C ARG A 127 -0.98 4.81 5.19
N ASN A 128 -1.80 5.78 5.59
CA ASN A 128 -2.11 6.00 7.01
C ASN A 128 -2.93 4.83 7.60
N ALA A 129 -3.86 4.27 6.83
CA ALA A 129 -4.66 3.13 7.25
C ALA A 129 -3.79 1.89 7.49
N VAL A 130 -2.87 1.56 6.57
CA VAL A 130 -1.99 0.40 6.74
C VAL A 130 -1.04 0.58 7.92
N VAL A 131 -0.43 1.76 8.10
CA VAL A 131 0.45 2.04 9.25
C VAL A 131 -0.32 1.90 10.57
N LYS A 132 -1.54 2.45 10.64
CA LYS A 132 -2.39 2.34 11.83
C LYS A 132 -2.77 0.88 12.11
N ASN A 133 -3.22 0.15 11.09
CA ASN A 133 -3.64 -1.23 11.23
C ASN A 133 -2.48 -2.13 11.65
N VAL A 134 -1.32 -2.04 10.99
CA VAL A 134 -0.12 -2.80 11.34
C VAL A 134 0.30 -2.56 12.80
N LYS A 135 0.25 -1.31 13.26
CA LYS A 135 0.54 -0.98 14.66
C LYS A 135 -0.48 -1.60 15.63
N GLN A 136 -1.76 -1.61 15.26
CA GLN A 136 -2.84 -2.10 16.11
C GLN A 136 -2.89 -3.63 16.18
N GLU A 137 -2.85 -4.30 15.03
CA GLU A 137 -3.00 -5.75 14.91
C GLU A 137 -1.68 -6.47 15.13
N CYS A 138 -0.62 -6.04 14.45
CA CYS A 138 0.68 -6.75 14.45
C CYS A 138 1.68 -6.22 15.49
N LYS A 139 1.36 -5.10 16.16
CA LYS A 139 2.27 -4.41 17.10
C LYS A 139 3.62 -4.00 16.48
N ILE A 140 3.69 -3.94 15.15
CA ILE A 140 4.87 -3.49 14.41
C ILE A 140 4.77 -1.98 14.19
N LYS A 141 5.87 -1.27 14.45
CA LYS A 141 5.95 0.17 14.15
C LYS A 141 6.52 0.36 12.74
N LEU A 142 5.71 0.95 11.88
CA LEU A 142 6.15 1.49 10.59
C LEU A 142 6.28 3.02 10.69
N SER A 143 7.25 3.57 9.97
CA SER A 143 7.64 4.98 9.96
C SER A 143 6.91 5.76 8.88
#